data_AF-E8LB83-F1
#
_entry.id   AF-E8LB83-F1
#
_cell.length_a   1.000
_cell.length_b   1.000
_cell.length_c   1.000
_cell.angle_alpha   90.00
_cell.angle_beta   90.00
_cell.angle_gamma   90.00
#
_symmetry.space_group_name_H-M   'P 1'
#
loop_
_entity.id
_entity.type
_entity.pdbx_description
1 polymer ?
#
loop_
_entity_poly.entity_id
_entity_poly.type
_entity_poly.pdbx_seq_one_letter_code
_entity_poly.pdbx_strand_id
1 'polypeptide(L)'
;MQVHLVRYRDGGRIMRDDLVVPGEGEENYVLARDARVVTVPFSPLEERMQKEKPEVFARLQKLKEIIGEETFKRLVSKVHNINYADTRIMLVAESELHRTNIEREILPAIAEAFEVTSIRVVTQG
;
A
#
# COMPACT_ATOMS: atom_id res chain seq x y z
N MET A 1 -0.01 23.17 32.91
CA MET A 1 0.08 22.76 31.50
C MET A 1 0.07 24.02 30.66
N GLN A 2 1.22 24.46 30.15
CA GLN A 2 1.36 25.70 29.39
C GLN A 2 0.94 25.48 27.94
N VAL A 3 -0.06 26.23 27.49
CA VAL A 3 -0.44 26.36 26.07
C VAL A 3 0.43 27.46 25.46
N HIS A 4 1.33 27.08 24.55
CA HIS A 4 2.06 28.04 23.73
C HIS A 4 1.26 28.31 22.45
N LEU A 5 0.75 29.53 22.31
CA LEU A 5 0.11 30.03 21.10
C LEU A 5 1.20 30.27 20.04
N VAL A 6 1.20 29.50 18.96
CA VAL A 6 2.11 29.76 17.82
C VAL A 6 1.55 30.95 17.04
N ARG A 7 2.15 32.13 17.21
CA ARG A 7 1.83 33.31 16.38
C ARG A 7 2.46 33.15 15.00
N TYR A 8 1.63 33.02 13.96
CA TYR A 8 2.07 33.17 12.58
C TYR A 8 2.50 34.62 12.35
N ARG A 9 3.76 34.81 11.95
CA ARG A 9 4.31 36.12 11.59
C ARG A 9 4.29 36.22 10.08
N ASP A 10 3.14 36.57 9.53
CA ASP A 10 3.05 36.96 8.13
C ASP A 10 3.46 38.43 7.97
N GLY A 11 4.09 38.75 6.86
CA GLY A 11 4.82 40.00 6.65
C GLY A 11 3.96 41.26 6.85
N GLY A 12 4.33 42.08 7.84
CA GLY A 12 4.27 43.53 7.72
C GLY A 12 2.90 44.23 7.73
N ARG A 13 1.83 43.63 8.25
CA ARG A 13 0.62 44.39 8.66
C ARG A 13 0.09 43.88 10.00
N ILE A 14 0.00 44.78 10.98
CA ILE A 14 -0.62 44.52 12.28
C ILE A 14 -2.13 44.38 12.05
N MET A 15 -2.61 43.15 11.85
CA MET A 15 -4.04 42.84 11.97
C MET A 15 -4.44 43.19 13.40
N ARG A 16 -5.42 44.07 13.57
CA ARG A 16 -5.92 44.42 14.91
C ARG A 16 -6.66 43.20 15.49
N ASP A 17 -6.41 42.92 16.77
CA ASP A 17 -6.95 41.74 17.49
C ASP A 17 -8.49 41.72 17.60
N ASP A 18 -9.19 42.80 17.20
CA ASP A 18 -10.64 42.97 17.27
C ASP A 18 -11.42 42.49 16.03
N LEU A 19 -10.73 42.06 14.96
CA LEU A 19 -11.34 41.69 13.67
C LEU A 19 -11.41 40.18 13.38
N VAL A 20 -10.96 39.33 14.29
CA VAL A 20 -11.00 37.87 14.10
C VAL A 20 -12.29 37.31 14.71
N VAL A 21 -13.31 37.15 13.87
CA VAL A 21 -14.53 36.40 14.22
C VAL A 21 -14.38 34.99 13.64
N PRO A 22 -14.32 33.93 14.46
CA PRO A 22 -14.31 32.56 13.95
C PRO A 22 -15.63 32.32 13.21
N GLY A 23 -15.56 31.92 11.94
CA GLY A 23 -16.75 31.56 11.18
C GLY A 23 -17.42 30.32 11.77
N GLU A 24 -18.75 30.28 11.77
CA GLU A 24 -19.54 29.07 12.09
C GLU A 24 -19.21 27.97 11.06
N GLY A 25 -18.14 27.22 11.30
CA GLY A 25 -17.66 26.19 10.37
C GLY A 25 -16.15 25.91 10.38
N GLU A 26 -15.34 26.60 11.21
CA GLU A 26 -13.93 26.23 11.36
C GLU A 26 -13.78 24.89 12.10
N GLU A 27 -13.66 23.80 11.34
CA GLU A 27 -13.33 22.50 11.89
C GLU A 27 -11.88 22.48 12.39
N ASN A 28 -11.70 22.25 13.69
CA ASN A 28 -10.39 21.96 14.27
C ASN A 28 -9.91 20.59 13.78
N TYR A 29 -9.05 20.57 12.76
CA TYR A 29 -8.32 19.36 12.39
C TYR A 29 -7.31 19.02 13.50
N VAL A 30 -7.69 18.07 14.37
CA VAL A 30 -6.77 17.47 15.32
C VAL A 30 -5.89 16.48 14.57
N LEU A 31 -4.76 16.95 14.05
CA LEU A 31 -3.69 16.08 13.57
C LEU A 31 -3.22 15.20 14.73
N ALA A 32 -3.48 13.90 14.63
CA ALA A 32 -2.99 12.92 15.60
C ALA A 32 -1.45 13.04 15.68
N ARG A 33 -0.94 13.51 16.83
CA ARG A 33 0.49 13.83 17.05
C ARG A 33 1.42 12.63 17.00
N ASP A 34 0.89 11.41 16.91
CA ASP A 34 1.66 10.16 17.00
C ASP A 34 1.59 9.29 15.73
N ALA A 35 1.57 9.91 14.55
CA ALA A 35 1.88 9.20 13.31
C ALA A 35 3.38 8.91 13.24
N ARG A 36 3.86 7.88 13.95
CA ARG A 36 5.24 7.40 13.84
C ARG A 36 5.43 6.70 12.50
N VAL A 37 5.97 7.42 11.53
CA VAL A 37 6.44 6.82 10.28
C VAL A 37 7.67 5.97 10.61
N VAL A 38 7.51 4.65 10.63
CA VAL A 38 8.62 3.72 10.81
C VAL A 38 9.05 3.18 9.45
N THR A 39 10.34 3.32 9.13
CA THR A 39 10.93 2.68 7.96
C THR A 39 11.08 1.20 8.27
N VAL A 40 10.08 0.40 7.89
CA VAL A 40 10.18 -1.06 7.91
C VAL A 40 10.97 -1.52 6.68
N PRO A 41 12.02 -2.35 6.87
CA PRO A 41 12.73 -2.95 5.74
C PRO A 41 11.78 -3.82 4.92
N PHE A 42 11.97 -3.85 3.60
CA PHE A 42 11.15 -4.65 2.70
C PHE A 42 11.37 -6.15 2.98
N SER A 43 10.35 -6.81 3.53
CA SER A 43 10.32 -8.28 3.65
C SER A 43 9.67 -8.89 2.41
N PRO A 44 10.18 -10.03 1.90
CA PRO A 44 9.54 -10.77 0.79
C PRO A 44 8.05 -11.01 1.05
N LEU A 45 7.25 -11.02 -0.02
CA LEU A 45 5.80 -11.16 0.08
C LEU A 45 5.37 -12.44 0.83
N GLU A 46 6.06 -13.56 0.59
CA GLU A 46 5.75 -14.85 1.23
C GLU A 46 5.86 -14.78 2.77
N GLU A 47 6.93 -14.18 3.29
CA GLU A 47 7.16 -14.04 4.73
C GLU A 47 6.10 -13.15 5.40
N ARG A 48 5.60 -12.15 4.68
CA ARG A 48 4.50 -11.28 5.13
C ARG A 48 3.17 -12.03 5.14
N MET A 49 2.85 -12.70 4.04
CA MET A 49 1.57 -13.43 3.91
C MET A 49 1.48 -14.63 4.85
N GLN A 50 2.59 -15.30 5.19
CA GLN A 50 2.60 -16.37 6.19
C GLN A 50 2.10 -15.89 7.56
N LYS A 51 2.40 -14.63 7.93
CA LYS A 51 2.01 -14.05 9.22
C LYS A 51 0.63 -13.41 9.19
N GLU A 52 0.26 -12.76 8.08
CA GLU A 52 -0.99 -12.01 7.98
C GLU A 52 -2.18 -12.87 7.52
N LYS A 53 -1.99 -13.69 6.48
CA LYS A 53 -3.07 -14.40 5.79
C LYS A 53 -2.61 -15.80 5.35
N PRO A 54 -2.69 -16.83 6.21
CA PRO A 54 -2.23 -18.18 5.91
C PRO A 54 -2.88 -18.79 4.66
N GLU A 55 -4.14 -18.45 4.38
CA GLU A 55 -4.88 -18.85 3.18
C GLU A 55 -4.25 -18.32 1.86
N VAL A 56 -3.66 -17.12 1.89
CA VAL A 56 -2.97 -16.53 0.74
C VAL A 56 -1.61 -17.20 0.59
N PHE A 57 -0.94 -17.53 1.70
CA PHE A 57 0.32 -18.25 1.68
C PHE A 57 0.20 -19.64 1.02
N ALA A 58 -0.84 -20.42 1.36
CA ALA A 58 -1.06 -21.73 0.74
C ALA A 58 -1.23 -21.63 -0.80
N ARG A 59 -1.95 -20.62 -1.28
CA ARG A 59 -2.12 -20.36 -2.72
C ARG A 59 -0.85 -19.84 -3.38
N LEU A 60 -0.03 -19.06 -2.67
CA LEU A 60 1.30 -18.64 -3.14
C LEU A 60 2.23 -19.84 -3.29
N GLN A 61 2.19 -20.81 -2.38
CA GLN A 61 2.95 -22.06 -2.52
C GLN A 61 2.50 -22.85 -3.77
N LYS A 62 1.19 -22.99 -3.98
CA LYS A 62 0.64 -23.60 -5.21
C LYS A 62 1.12 -22.87 -6.47
N LEU A 63 1.12 -21.53 -6.44
CA LEU A 63 1.65 -20.73 -7.55
C LEU A 63 3.14 -21.03 -7.79
N LYS A 64 3.94 -21.11 -6.72
CA LYS A 64 5.38 -21.43 -6.78
C LYS A 64 5.64 -22.79 -7.42
N GLU A 65 4.81 -23.79 -7.12
CA GLU A 65 4.89 -25.12 -7.74
C GLU A 65 4.57 -25.08 -9.25
N ILE A 66 3.59 -24.28 -9.67
CA ILE A 66 3.17 -24.19 -11.08
C ILE A 66 4.23 -23.47 -11.95
N ILE A 67 4.77 -22.34 -11.50
CA ILE A 67 5.67 -21.50 -12.31
C ILE A 67 7.16 -21.79 -12.09
N GLY A 68 7.47 -22.57 -11.05
CA GLY A 68 8.84 -22.87 -10.62
C GLY A 68 9.46 -21.76 -9.76
N GLU A 69 10.44 -22.16 -8.94
CA GLU A 69 11.06 -21.29 -7.94
C GLU A 69 11.79 -20.08 -8.54
N GLU A 70 12.43 -20.25 -9.69
CA GLU A 70 13.16 -19.17 -10.37
C GLU A 70 12.21 -18.05 -10.84
N THR A 71 11.14 -18.42 -11.54
CA THR A 71 10.11 -17.48 -12.00
C THR A 71 9.41 -16.81 -10.83
N PHE A 72 9.10 -17.57 -9.79
CA PHE A 72 8.48 -17.05 -8.58
C PHE A 72 9.36 -16.00 -7.91
N LYS A 73 10.65 -16.28 -7.73
CA LYS A 73 11.60 -15.33 -7.13
C LYS A 73 11.77 -14.07 -7.97
N ARG A 74 11.78 -14.21 -9.30
CA ARG A 74 11.94 -13.08 -10.22
C ARG A 74 10.73 -12.15 -10.25
N LEU A 75 9.51 -12.71 -10.23
CA LEU A 75 8.27 -11.96 -10.46
C LEU A 75 7.46 -11.76 -9.16
N VAL A 76 7.20 -12.82 -8.41
CA VAL A 76 6.28 -12.76 -7.25
C VAL A 76 6.96 -12.17 -6.02
N SER A 77 8.23 -12.51 -5.74
CA SER A 77 8.93 -11.98 -4.56
C SER A 77 9.13 -10.46 -4.57
N LYS A 78 9.12 -9.84 -5.76
CA LYS A 78 9.26 -8.39 -5.96
C LYS A 78 7.95 -7.62 -5.91
N VAL A 79 6.81 -8.32 -5.82
CA VAL A 79 5.50 -7.67 -5.70
C VAL A 79 5.43 -6.93 -4.36
N HIS A 80 5.02 -5.66 -4.41
CA HIS A 80 4.89 -4.84 -3.22
C HIS A 80 3.74 -5.32 -2.35
N ASN A 81 2.59 -5.64 -2.97
CA ASN A 81 1.40 -6.06 -2.26
C ASN A 81 0.54 -7.00 -3.11
N ILE A 82 -0.17 -7.91 -2.44
CA ILE A 82 -1.17 -8.79 -3.02
C ILE A 82 -2.46 -8.68 -2.21
N ASN A 83 -3.55 -8.34 -2.87
CA ASN A 83 -4.88 -8.30 -2.28
C ASN A 83 -5.73 -9.36 -2.94
N TYR A 84 -6.14 -10.36 -2.16
CA TYR A 84 -7.03 -11.43 -2.59
C TYR A 84 -8.39 -11.26 -1.92
N ALA A 85 -9.46 -11.36 -2.70
CA ALA A 85 -10.84 -11.31 -2.23
C ALA A 85 -11.73 -12.18 -3.14
N ASP A 86 -12.19 -13.30 -2.60
CA ASP A 86 -13.04 -14.29 -3.28
C ASP A 86 -12.53 -14.67 -4.69
N THR A 87 -13.16 -14.12 -5.72
CA THR A 87 -12.87 -14.43 -7.14
C THR A 87 -11.94 -13.40 -7.79
N ARG A 88 -11.38 -12.48 -7.00
CA ARG A 88 -10.56 -11.36 -7.49
C ARG A 88 -9.21 -11.30 -6.79
N ILE A 89 -8.20 -10.92 -7.57
CA ILE A 89 -6.87 -10.62 -7.03
C ILE A 89 -6.31 -9.34 -7.65
N MET A 90 -5.64 -8.55 -6.82
CA MET A 90 -4.90 -7.37 -7.24
C MET A 90 -3.44 -7.48 -6.78
N LEU A 91 -2.51 -7.35 -7.73
CA LEU A 91 -1.08 -7.33 -7.48
C LEU A 91 -0.52 -5.94 -7.75
N VAL A 92 0.36 -5.47 -6.86
CA VAL A 92 1.10 -4.22 -7.03
C VAL A 92 2.54 -4.52 -7.42
N ALA A 93 2.85 -4.35 -8.71
CA ALA A 93 4.18 -4.54 -9.27
C ALA A 93 5.10 -3.35 -8.98
N GLU A 94 6.41 -3.60 -8.98
CA GLU A 94 7.46 -2.59 -8.74
C GLU A 94 7.60 -1.56 -9.87
N SER A 95 7.26 -1.93 -11.11
CA SER A 95 7.42 -1.08 -12.29
C SER A 95 6.51 -1.54 -13.43
N GLU A 96 6.32 -0.69 -14.45
CA GLU A 96 5.53 -1.04 -15.64
C GLU A 96 6.11 -2.24 -16.41
N LEU A 97 7.44 -2.32 -16.50
CA LEU A 97 8.10 -3.48 -17.11
C LEU A 97 7.80 -4.75 -16.32
N HIS A 98 7.85 -4.67 -14.99
CA HIS A 98 7.55 -5.81 -14.13
C HIS A 98 6.07 -6.23 -14.26
N ARG A 99 5.14 -5.27 -14.28
CA ARG A 99 3.71 -5.51 -14.54
C ARG A 99 3.52 -6.25 -15.86
N THR A 100 4.15 -5.78 -16.94
CA THR A 100 4.07 -6.42 -18.26
C THR A 100 4.57 -7.86 -18.23
N ASN A 101 5.67 -8.13 -17.52
CA ASN A 101 6.20 -9.49 -17.40
C ASN A 101 5.26 -10.41 -16.61
N ILE A 102 4.66 -9.91 -15.51
CA ILE A 102 3.66 -10.67 -14.74
C ILE A 102 2.47 -11.04 -15.62
N GLU A 103 1.91 -10.05 -16.33
CA GLU A 103 0.73 -10.25 -17.18
C GLU A 103 1.00 -11.22 -18.33
N ARG A 104 2.21 -11.20 -18.89
CA ARG A 104 2.59 -12.07 -20.00
C ARG A 104 2.90 -13.51 -19.57
N GLU A 105 3.57 -13.70 -18.44
CA GLU A 105 4.20 -14.99 -18.12
C GLU A 105 3.43 -15.82 -17.10
N ILE A 106 2.79 -15.18 -16.10
CA ILE A 106 2.24 -15.92 -14.94
C ILE A 106 0.76 -15.68 -14.69
N LEU A 107 0.09 -14.88 -15.51
CA LEU A 107 -1.34 -14.58 -15.37
C LEU A 107 -2.22 -15.84 -15.40
N PRO A 108 -2.01 -16.84 -16.29
CA PRO A 108 -2.77 -18.09 -16.25
C PRO A 108 -2.52 -18.90 -14.96
N ALA A 109 -1.25 -18.95 -14.53
CA ALA A 109 -0.88 -19.67 -13.31
C ALA A 109 -1.47 -19.01 -12.05
N ILE A 110 -1.57 -17.68 -12.01
CA ILE A 110 -2.25 -16.96 -10.93
C ILE A 110 -3.74 -17.32 -10.90
N ALA A 111 -4.40 -17.39 -12.06
CA ALA A 111 -5.81 -17.76 -12.14
C ALA A 111 -6.06 -19.15 -11.55
N GLU A 112 -5.20 -20.11 -11.90
CA GLU A 112 -5.28 -21.51 -11.43
C GLU A 112 -4.91 -21.68 -9.95
N ALA A 113 -3.86 -21.00 -9.50
CA ALA A 113 -3.39 -21.08 -8.12
C ALA A 113 -4.38 -20.44 -7.13
N PHE A 114 -4.97 -19.32 -7.51
CA PHE A 114 -5.89 -18.56 -6.66
C PHE A 114 -7.36 -18.84 -6.92
N GLU A 115 -7.70 -19.62 -7.96
CA GLU A 115 -9.06 -19.93 -8.37
C GLU A 115 -9.90 -18.66 -8.61
N VAL A 116 -9.27 -17.66 -9.23
CA VAL A 116 -9.84 -16.33 -9.49
C VAL A 116 -10.24 -16.16 -10.94
N THR A 117 -11.29 -15.38 -11.17
CA THR A 117 -11.78 -15.03 -12.51
C THR A 117 -11.29 -13.65 -12.95
N SER A 118 -10.88 -12.80 -12.01
CA SER A 118 -10.47 -11.43 -12.27
C SER A 118 -9.11 -11.15 -11.64
N ILE A 119 -8.11 -10.90 -12.48
CA ILE A 119 -6.75 -10.54 -12.07
C ILE A 119 -6.47 -9.12 -12.51
N ARG A 120 -6.00 -8.28 -11.59
CA ARG A 120 -5.54 -6.92 -11.90
C ARG A 120 -4.10 -6.74 -11.43
N VAL A 121 -3.23 -6.31 -12.33
CA VAL A 121 -1.86 -5.93 -11.98
C VAL A 121 -1.73 -4.42 -12.16
N VAL A 122 -1.26 -3.73 -11.12
CA VAL A 122 -1.06 -2.27 -11.10
C VAL A 122 0.36 -1.95 -10.67
N THR A 123 0.81 -0.73 -10.93
CA THR A 123 2.09 -0.18 -10.49
C THR A 123 1.84 0.96 -9.49
N GLN A 124 2.78 1.22 -8.59
CA GLN A 124 2.80 2.51 -7.88
C GLN A 124 3.43 3.53 -8.83
N GLY A 125 2.63 4.51 -9.27
CA GLY A 125 3.12 5.66 -10.05
C GLY A 125 3.95 6.63 -9.21
#